data_AF-A0A0R0IE29-F1
#
_entry.id   AF-A0A0R0IE29-F1
#
_cell.length_a   1.000
_cell.length_b   1.000
_cell.length_c   1.000
_cell.angle_alpha   90.00
_cell.angle_beta   90.00
_cell.angle_gamma   90.00
#
_symmetry.space_group_name_H-M   'P 1'
#
loop_
_entity.id
_entity.type
_entity.pdbx_description
1 polymer ?
#
loop_
_entity_poly.entity_id
_entity_poly.type
_entity_poly.pdbx_seq_one_letter_code
_entity_poly.pdbx_strand_id
1 'polypeptide(L)'
;MFPMRLWVVVVFIMLVSTVAAKPHRILLDTNVELDDVFAFLYRLKHNTLEFQLEGVTINANAWTNVGHAMNQVYDLLYMMGRDDIVVGMGSEG
;
A
#
# COMPACT_ATOMS: atom_id res chain seq x y z
N MET A 1 -38.68 3.72 -32.71
CA MET A 1 -37.49 2.83 -32.68
C MET A 1 -36.20 3.49 -32.18
N PHE A 2 -36.11 4.83 -32.07
CA PHE A 2 -34.92 5.52 -31.53
C PHE A 2 -34.56 5.29 -30.04
N PRO A 3 -35.49 5.09 -29.07
CA PRO A 3 -35.09 5.03 -27.66
C PRO A 3 -34.24 3.79 -27.34
N MET A 4 -34.51 2.66 -27.98
CA MET A 4 -33.81 1.40 -27.68
C MET A 4 -32.32 1.45 -28.06
N ARG A 5 -31.96 2.10 -29.19
CA ARG A 5 -30.55 2.23 -29.59
C ARG A 5 -29.76 3.10 -28.61
N LEU A 6 -30.35 4.18 -28.11
CA LEU A 6 -29.70 5.04 -27.10
C LEU A 6 -29.43 4.26 -25.81
N TRP A 7 -30.41 3.49 -25.32
CA TRP A 7 -30.24 2.67 -24.12
C TRP A 7 -29.16 1.60 -24.29
N VAL A 8 -29.06 0.95 -25.45
CA VAL A 8 -27.99 -0.02 -25.72
C VAL A 8 -26.61 0.64 -25.67
N VAL A 9 -26.46 1.84 -26.22
CA VAL A 9 -25.19 2.59 -26.18
C VAL A 9 -24.84 2.98 -24.74
N VAL A 10 -25.81 3.45 -23.94
CA VAL A 10 -25.57 3.79 -22.52
C VAL A 10 -25.17 2.56 -21.72
N VAL A 11 -25.85 1.43 -21.90
CA VAL A 11 -25.49 0.16 -21.24
C VAL A 11 -24.09 -0.30 -21.65
N PHE A 12 -23.74 -0.19 -22.94
CA PHE A 12 -22.42 -0.56 -23.43
C PHE A 12 -21.30 0.33 -22.84
N ILE A 13 -21.53 1.65 -22.76
CA ILE A 13 -20.58 2.58 -22.12
C ILE A 13 -20.40 2.22 -20.64
N MET A 14 -21.49 2.00 -19.91
CA MET A 14 -21.44 1.60 -18.49
C MET A 14 -20.67 0.30 -18.30
N LEU A 15 -20.89 -0.70 -19.16
CA LEU A 15 -20.19 -1.98 -19.12
C LEU A 15 -18.68 -1.83 -19.37
N VAL A 16 -18.28 -0.95 -20.29
CA VAL A 16 -16.87 -0.71 -20.61
C VAL A 16 -16.17 0.14 -19.54
N SER A 17 -16.88 1.05 -18.88
CA SER A 17 -16.30 1.92 -17.84
C SER A 17 -16.02 1.21 -16.51
N THR A 18 -16.59 0.02 -16.26
CA THR A 18 -16.33 -0.75 -15.05
C THR A 18 -15.13 -1.68 -15.20
N VAL A 19 -13.96 -1.16 -15.59
CA VAL A 19 -12.71 -1.93 -15.43
C VAL A 19 -12.16 -1.64 -14.04
N ALA A 20 -12.18 -2.64 -13.16
CA ALA A 20 -11.55 -2.52 -11.86
C ALA A 20 -10.04 -2.36 -12.07
N ALA A 21 -9.48 -1.20 -11.70
CA ALA A 21 -8.05 -0.97 -11.77
C ALA A 21 -7.34 -1.94 -10.81
N LYS A 22 -6.26 -2.57 -11.28
CA LYS A 22 -5.40 -3.40 -10.42
C LYS A 22 -4.66 -2.47 -9.44
N PRO A 23 -4.57 -2.82 -8.14
CA PRO A 23 -3.84 -2.01 -7.18
C PRO A 23 -2.36 -1.88 -7.56
N HIS A 24 -1.79 -0.70 -7.34
CA HIS A 24 -0.37 -0.46 -7.51
C HIS A 24 0.40 -1.03 -6.31
N ARG A 25 1.24 -2.02 -6.59
CA ARG A 25 2.03 -2.74 -5.59
C ARG A 25 3.29 -1.96 -5.26
N ILE A 26 3.56 -1.76 -3.99
CA ILE A 26 4.71 -1.00 -3.50
C ILE A 26 5.50 -1.86 -2.53
N LEU A 27 6.82 -1.78 -2.66
CA LEU A 27 7.78 -2.16 -1.63
C LEU A 27 8.33 -0.87 -1.02
N LEU A 28 8.32 -0.77 0.30
CA LEU A 28 8.79 0.40 1.01
C LEU A 28 10.16 0.11 1.61
N ASP A 29 11.17 0.89 1.25
CA ASP A 29 12.45 0.91 1.97
C ASP A 29 12.44 2.14 2.90
N THR A 30 12.75 1.95 4.18
CA THR A 30 12.62 3.01 5.19
C THR A 30 13.68 2.91 6.29
N ASN A 31 14.17 4.08 6.71
CA ASN A 31 15.12 4.20 7.83
C ASN A 31 14.40 4.35 9.19
N VAL A 32 13.06 4.39 9.18
CA VAL A 32 12.19 4.56 10.35
C VAL A 32 12.49 5.87 11.09
N GLU A 33 12.96 6.90 10.39
CA GLU A 33 12.97 8.27 10.90
C GLU A 33 11.55 8.81 11.06
N LEU A 34 11.41 9.92 11.78
CA LEU A 34 10.10 10.41 12.21
C LEU A 34 9.18 10.76 11.03
N ASP A 35 9.73 11.32 9.96
CA ASP A 35 9.01 11.61 8.72
C ASP A 35 8.61 10.34 7.95
N ASP A 36 9.51 9.36 7.89
CA ASP A 36 9.26 8.03 7.34
C ASP A 36 8.13 7.29 8.09
N VAL A 37 8.05 7.42 9.42
CA VAL A 37 6.96 6.86 10.22
C VAL A 37 5.61 7.48 9.83
N PHE A 38 5.53 8.78 9.57
CA PHE A 38 4.29 9.41 9.09
C PHE A 38 3.93 8.96 7.68
N ALA A 39 4.92 8.86 6.79
CA ALA A 39 4.70 8.34 5.44
C ALA A 39 4.22 6.88 5.47
N PHE A 40 4.79 6.06 6.34
CA PHE A 40 4.40 4.67 6.56
C PHE A 40 2.97 4.56 7.11
N LEU A 41 2.60 5.36 8.11
CA LEU A 41 1.23 5.39 8.65
C LEU A 41 0.22 5.87 7.60
N TYR A 42 0.54 6.93 6.84
CA TYR A 42 -0.28 7.40 5.74
C TYR A 42 -0.49 6.29 4.72
N ARG A 43 0.58 5.57 4.38
CA ARG A 43 0.54 4.45 3.44
C ARG A 43 -0.34 3.30 3.92
N LEU A 44 -0.26 2.94 5.19
CA LEU A 44 -1.03 1.84 5.77
C LEU A 44 -2.52 2.19 5.90
N LYS A 45 -2.84 3.47 6.06
CA LYS A 45 -4.20 3.99 6.13
C LYS A 45 -4.83 4.25 4.75
N HIS A 46 -4.01 4.32 3.68
CA HIS A 46 -4.50 4.54 2.32
C HIS A 46 -5.24 3.31 1.77
N ASN A 47 -6.10 3.53 0.77
CA ASN A 47 -6.90 2.47 0.16
C ASN A 47 -6.01 1.40 -0.51
N THR A 48 -6.11 0.15 -0.04
CA THR A 48 -5.35 -0.99 -0.58
C THR A 48 -5.77 -1.38 -1.98
N LEU A 49 -6.98 -0.99 -2.43
CA LEU A 49 -7.45 -1.20 -3.81
C LEU A 49 -6.79 -0.26 -4.82
N GLU A 50 -6.31 0.89 -4.36
CA GLU A 50 -5.50 1.78 -5.20
C GLU A 50 -4.03 1.43 -5.07
N PHE A 51 -3.58 1.20 -3.84
CA PHE A 51 -2.20 0.90 -3.61
C PHE A 51 -1.97 -0.14 -2.51
N GLN A 52 -1.40 -1.27 -2.91
CA GLN A 52 -1.09 -2.39 -2.03
C GLN A 52 0.37 -2.31 -1.57
N LEU A 53 0.62 -2.13 -0.28
CA LEU A 53 1.96 -2.31 0.28
C LEU A 53 2.20 -3.81 0.47
N GLU A 54 3.20 -4.36 -0.21
CA GLU A 54 3.51 -5.81 -0.19
C GLU A 54 4.64 -6.17 0.78
N GLY A 55 5.56 -5.25 1.01
CA GLY A 55 6.71 -5.50 1.88
C GLY A 55 7.39 -4.21 2.31
N VAL A 56 8.11 -4.31 3.42
CA VAL A 56 8.92 -3.22 4.00
C VAL A 56 10.35 -3.72 4.19
N THR A 57 11.34 -2.99 3.72
CA THR A 57 12.74 -3.18 4.06
C THR A 57 13.19 -2.08 5.02
N ILE A 58 13.94 -2.48 6.04
CA ILE A 58 14.40 -1.59 7.10
C ILE A 58 15.90 -1.36 6.93
N ASN A 59 16.30 -0.12 6.69
CA ASN A 59 17.69 0.32 6.64
C ASN A 59 18.03 1.31 7.77
N ALA A 60 17.40 1.10 8.94
CA ALA A 60 17.52 1.94 10.14
C ALA A 60 18.98 2.26 10.52
N ASN A 61 19.39 3.50 10.27
CA ASN A 61 20.77 3.99 10.39
C ASN A 61 20.92 5.20 11.33
N ALA A 62 19.85 5.57 12.04
CA ALA A 62 19.79 6.77 12.87
C ALA A 62 19.53 6.44 14.35
N TRP A 63 18.34 6.79 14.86
CA TRP A 63 17.97 6.71 16.29
C TRP A 63 17.56 5.30 16.75
N THR A 64 17.45 4.35 15.82
CA THR A 64 17.11 2.95 16.07
C THR A 64 18.00 2.05 15.21
N ASN A 65 18.12 0.77 15.59
CA ASN A 65 18.83 -0.23 14.79
C ASN A 65 17.84 -1.16 14.09
N VAL A 66 18.30 -1.89 13.08
CA VAL A 66 17.45 -2.79 12.28
C VAL A 66 16.64 -3.75 13.15
N GLY A 67 17.23 -4.38 14.16
CA GLY A 67 16.52 -5.35 15.02
C GLY A 67 15.38 -4.71 15.82
N HIS A 68 15.62 -3.55 16.43
CA HIS A 68 14.58 -2.83 17.18
C HIS A 68 13.51 -2.24 16.25
N ALA A 69 13.93 -1.66 15.12
CA ALA A 69 13.03 -1.13 14.11
C ALA A 69 12.12 -2.24 13.53
N MET A 70 12.65 -3.43 13.26
CA MET A 70 11.86 -4.57 12.82
C MET A 70 10.77 -4.92 13.82
N ASN A 71 11.10 -5.01 15.12
CA ASN A 71 10.09 -5.30 16.15
C ASN A 71 9.00 -4.22 16.21
N GLN A 72 9.39 -2.94 16.16
CA GLN A 72 8.44 -1.82 16.17
C GLN A 72 7.51 -1.84 14.96
N VAL A 73 8.05 -2.12 13.77
CA VAL A 73 7.26 -2.22 12.54
C VAL A 73 6.33 -3.43 12.58
N TYR A 74 6.80 -4.58 13.07
CA TYR A 74 5.95 -5.76 13.26
C TYR A 74 4.82 -5.51 14.28
N ASP A 75 5.12 -4.87 15.42
CA ASP A 75 4.10 -4.50 16.41
C ASP A 75 3.06 -3.55 15.81
N LEU A 76 3.49 -2.55 15.03
CA LEU A 76 2.61 -1.61 14.36
C LEU A 76 1.72 -2.31 13.33
N LEU A 77 2.29 -3.16 12.48
CA LEU A 77 1.56 -3.94 11.48
C LEU A 77 0.53 -4.86 12.16
N TYR A 78 0.92 -5.56 13.22
CA TYR A 78 0.03 -6.41 14.01
C TYR A 78 -1.15 -5.62 14.59
N MET A 79 -0.88 -4.47 15.22
CA MET A 79 -1.92 -3.61 15.79
C MET A 79 -2.89 -3.05 14.75
N MET A 80 -2.47 -2.94 13.49
CA MET A 80 -3.31 -2.49 12.38
C MET A 80 -3.92 -3.64 11.57
N GLY A 81 -3.74 -4.89 11.99
CA GLY A 81 -4.23 -6.07 11.27
C GLY A 81 -3.61 -6.22 9.88
N ARG A 82 -2.35 -5.80 9.72
CA ARG A 82 -1.58 -5.83 8.47
C ARG A 82 -0.45 -6.86 8.50
N ASP A 83 -0.74 -8.04 9.07
CA ASP A 83 0.17 -9.20 9.10
C ASP A 83 0.44 -9.77 7.69
N ASP A 84 -0.25 -9.28 6.67
CA ASP A 84 -0.03 -9.61 5.26
C ASP A 84 1.28 -9.03 4.69
N ILE A 85 1.91 -8.09 5.38
CA ILE A 85 3.10 -7.38 4.90
C ILE A 85 4.36 -8.02 5.50
N VAL A 86 5.29 -8.43 4.64
CA VAL A 86 6.60 -8.95 5.07
C VAL A 86 7.56 -7.81 5.41
N VAL A 87 8.30 -7.95 6.50
CA VAL A 87 9.34 -6.98 6.90
C VAL A 87 10.71 -7.65 6.85
N GLY A 88 11.62 -7.07 6.08
CA GLY A 88 12.98 -7.55 5.88
C GLY A 88 14.03 -6.52 6.30
N MET A 89 15.27 -7.00 6.50
CA MET A 89 16.43 -6.12 6.61
C MET A 89 16.81 -5.64 5.21
N GLY A 90 16.87 -4.32 5.03
CA GLY A 90 17.41 -3.69 3.83
C GLY A 90 18.94 -3.70 3.82
N SER A 91 19.52 -3.26 2.70
CA SER A 91 20.93 -2.88 2.68
C SER A 91 21.10 -1.55 3.40
N GLU A 92 22.32 -1.27 3.85
CA GLU A 92 22.73 0.12 4.07
C GLU A 92 22.58 0.83 2.71
N GLY A 93 21.69 1.83 2.65
CA GLY A 93 21.44 2.63 1.45
C GLY A 93 22.61 3.53 1.09
#